data_AF-A0A318NQG2-F1
#
_entry.id   AF-A0A318NQG2-F1
#
_cell.length_a   1.000
_cell.length_b   1.000
_cell.length_c   1.000
_cell.angle_alpha   90.00
_cell.angle_beta   90.00
_cell.angle_gamma   90.00
#
_symmetry.space_group_name_H-M   'P 1'
#
loop_
_entity.id
_entity.type
_entity.pdbx_description
1 polymer ?
#
loop_
_entity_poly.entity_id
_entity_poly.type
_entity_poly.pdbx_seq_one_letter_code
_entity_poly.pdbx_strand_id
1 'polypeptide(L)'
;MRYLSESFAVGALRRSASIEQFLGPAFHAERRGVRWVAIEPRRNGRYAVMVYLNWDIGGEHFGDLLEFPPLDPDADGDGELLAEVGDAVEALVTAERSLNAVRERWTNVGVAAEDYFDYVRSGRLPDPLTKDAATNVVRTLLSTGGGDERTVTWWLDGLRHRTGCLHISDMIFWPAGRSRTAEEIIDHVWSCEPISL
;
A
#
# COMPACT_ATOMS: atom_id res chain seq x y z
N MET A 1 -15.76 -12.92 0.12
CA MET A 1 -14.83 -12.95 1.27
C MET A 1 -13.43 -13.03 0.67
N ARG A 2 -12.61 -12.01 0.90
CA ARG A 2 -11.33 -11.86 0.20
C ARG A 2 -10.19 -12.60 0.89
N TYR A 3 -10.13 -12.47 2.21
CA TYR A 3 -9.07 -13.05 3.01
C TYR A 3 -9.41 -14.49 3.43
N LEU A 4 -8.37 -15.32 3.48
CA LEU A 4 -8.39 -16.68 3.96
C LEU A 4 -8.23 -16.67 5.48
N SER A 5 -8.99 -17.51 6.19
CA SER A 5 -8.59 -17.89 7.54
C SER A 5 -7.24 -18.62 7.49
N GLU A 6 -6.51 -18.65 8.61
CA GLU A 6 -5.25 -19.39 8.69
C GLU A 6 -5.41 -20.86 8.27
N SER A 7 -6.50 -21.52 8.70
CA SER A 7 -6.81 -22.89 8.29
C SER A 7 -7.00 -23.06 6.78
N PHE A 8 -7.61 -22.08 6.10
CA PHE A 8 -7.76 -22.09 4.65
C PHE A 8 -6.45 -21.78 3.92
N ALA A 9 -5.65 -20.83 4.44
CA ALA A 9 -4.33 -20.51 3.89
C ALA A 9 -3.39 -21.73 3.95
N VAL A 10 -3.28 -22.38 5.12
CA VAL A 10 -2.51 -23.62 5.30
C VAL A 10 -3.05 -24.73 4.41
N GLY A 11 -4.38 -24.85 4.31
CA GLY A 11 -5.04 -25.83 3.45
C GLY A 11 -4.73 -25.62 1.96
N ALA A 12 -4.69 -24.38 1.49
CA ALA A 12 -4.33 -24.04 0.11
C ALA A 12 -2.89 -24.43 -0.20
N LEU A 13 -1.94 -24.04 0.66
CA LEU A 13 -0.53 -24.36 0.54
C LEU A 13 -0.29 -25.87 0.46
N ARG A 14 -0.92 -26.66 1.34
CA ARG A 14 -0.81 -28.14 1.33
C ARG A 14 -1.39 -28.80 0.09
N ARG A 15 -2.26 -28.12 -0.64
CA ARG A 15 -2.79 -28.56 -1.94
C ARG A 15 -2.01 -27.99 -3.13
N SER A 16 -0.80 -27.49 -2.88
CA SER A 16 0.09 -26.90 -3.88
C SER A 16 -0.48 -25.63 -4.54
N ALA A 17 -1.33 -24.89 -3.83
CA ALA A 17 -1.80 -23.57 -4.27
C ALA A 17 -1.05 -22.48 -3.51
N SER A 18 -0.46 -21.53 -4.23
CA SER A 18 0.18 -20.36 -3.64
C SER A 18 -0.85 -19.40 -3.03
N ILE A 19 -0.38 -18.60 -2.07
CA ILE A 19 -1.13 -17.52 -1.47
C ILE A 19 -0.29 -16.25 -1.48
N GLU A 20 -0.93 -15.11 -1.38
CA GLU A 20 -0.25 -13.81 -1.46
C GLU A 20 -0.88 -12.79 -0.49
N GLN A 21 -0.15 -11.71 -0.27
CA GLN A 21 -0.60 -10.58 0.54
C GLN A 21 0.08 -9.29 0.07
N PHE A 22 -0.74 -8.26 -0.15
CA PHE A 22 -0.24 -6.90 -0.31
C PHE A 22 0.22 -6.34 1.04
N LEU A 23 1.44 -5.79 1.06
CA LEU A 23 2.08 -5.32 2.29
C LEU A 23 2.17 -3.78 2.39
N GLY A 24 1.69 -3.06 1.38
CA GLY A 24 1.64 -1.61 1.37
C GLY A 24 2.80 -0.94 0.65
N PRO A 25 3.10 0.33 0.97
CA PRO A 25 4.14 1.10 0.30
C PRO A 25 5.54 0.54 0.57
N ALA A 26 6.43 0.76 -0.40
CA ALA A 26 7.86 0.56 -0.32
C ALA A 26 8.59 1.79 -0.88
N PHE A 27 9.86 1.94 -0.55
CA PHE A 27 10.69 3.05 -1.03
C PHE A 27 12.09 2.54 -1.34
N HIS A 28 12.65 2.99 -2.46
CA HIS A 28 14.03 2.77 -2.84
C HIS A 28 14.58 4.08 -3.42
N ALA A 29 15.64 4.60 -2.81
CA ALA A 29 16.09 5.98 -3.06
C ALA A 29 14.92 6.98 -2.99
N GLU A 30 14.73 7.80 -4.02
CA GLU A 30 13.60 8.74 -4.13
C GLU A 30 12.38 8.14 -4.85
N ARG A 31 12.43 6.85 -5.22
CA ARG A 31 11.34 6.17 -5.93
C ARG A 31 10.38 5.51 -4.95
N ARG A 32 9.10 5.82 -5.14
CA ARG A 32 8.00 5.17 -4.44
C ARG A 32 7.62 3.86 -5.13
N GLY A 33 7.40 2.83 -4.34
CA GLY A 33 6.94 1.53 -4.78
C GLY A 33 5.85 0.96 -3.91
N VAL A 34 5.54 -0.29 -4.20
CA VAL A 34 4.73 -1.16 -3.37
C VAL A 34 5.48 -2.44 -3.09
N ARG A 35 5.10 -3.10 -2.01
CA ARG A 35 5.61 -4.41 -1.66
C ARG A 35 4.48 -5.39 -1.39
N TRP A 36 4.73 -6.64 -1.75
CA TRP A 36 3.82 -7.74 -1.50
C TRP A 36 4.62 -9.03 -1.34
N VAL A 37 3.99 -10.03 -0.75
CA VAL A 37 4.61 -11.32 -0.45
C VAL A 37 3.77 -12.44 -1.02
N ALA A 38 4.41 -13.47 -1.54
CA ALA A 38 3.79 -14.73 -1.90
C ALA A 38 4.42 -15.89 -1.10
N ILE A 39 3.61 -16.89 -0.77
CA ILE A 39 4.10 -18.19 -0.30
C ILE A 39 3.79 -19.22 -1.37
N GLU A 40 4.85 -19.82 -1.91
CA GLU A 40 4.80 -20.73 -3.05
C GLU A 40 5.21 -22.15 -2.66
N PRO A 41 4.31 -23.14 -2.83
CA PRO A 41 4.68 -24.54 -2.70
C PRO A 41 5.69 -24.96 -3.78
N ARG A 42 6.79 -25.59 -3.37
CA ARG A 42 7.85 -26.09 -4.25
C ARG A 42 7.67 -27.59 -4.51
N ARG A 43 8.20 -28.07 -5.64
CA ARG A 43 8.12 -29.50 -6.04
C ARG A 43 8.77 -30.46 -5.06
N ASN A 44 9.71 -29.98 -4.23
CA ASN A 44 10.38 -30.74 -3.18
C ASN A 44 9.55 -30.85 -1.88
N GLY A 45 8.30 -30.35 -1.87
CA GLY A 45 7.43 -30.34 -0.69
C GLY A 45 7.70 -29.21 0.30
N ARG A 46 8.63 -28.29 -0.01
CA ARG A 46 8.93 -27.10 0.79
C ARG A 46 8.11 -25.90 0.34
N TYR A 47 8.14 -24.83 1.12
CA TYR A 47 7.43 -23.59 0.84
C TYR A 47 8.43 -22.45 0.75
N ALA A 48 8.42 -21.74 -0.37
CA ALA A 48 9.21 -20.53 -0.55
C ALA A 48 8.39 -19.31 -0.16
N VAL A 49 9.00 -18.43 0.63
CA VAL A 49 8.47 -17.09 0.94
C VAL A 49 9.17 -16.12 -0.01
N MET A 50 8.42 -15.59 -0.97
CA MET A 50 8.89 -14.67 -2.00
C MET A 50 8.44 -13.25 -1.67
N VAL A 51 9.34 -12.28 -1.70
CA VAL A 51 9.02 -10.86 -1.55
C VAL A 51 9.20 -10.14 -2.87
N TYR A 52 8.25 -9.27 -3.19
CA TYR A 52 8.28 -8.46 -4.40
C TYR A 52 8.32 -6.99 -4.01
N LEU A 53 9.26 -6.26 -4.58
CA LEU A 53 9.39 -4.82 -4.48
C LEU A 53 9.22 -4.24 -5.87
N ASN A 54 8.08 -3.60 -6.13
CA ASN A 54 7.75 -3.09 -7.46
C ASN A 54 7.58 -1.57 -7.45
N TRP A 55 7.92 -0.93 -8.56
CA TRP A 55 7.61 0.47 -8.79
C TRP A 55 6.10 0.65 -8.95
N ASP A 56 5.52 1.59 -8.21
CA ASP A 56 4.08 1.88 -8.22
C ASP A 56 3.71 2.69 -9.47
N ILE A 57 3.54 1.97 -10.58
CA ILE A 57 3.09 2.53 -11.86
C ILE A 57 1.57 2.43 -12.06
N GLY A 58 0.86 1.78 -11.14
CA GLY A 58 -0.58 1.49 -11.28
C GLY A 58 -1.53 2.62 -10.90
N GLY A 59 -2.82 2.30 -10.95
CA GLY A 59 -3.92 3.24 -10.72
C GLY A 59 -5.26 2.51 -10.62
N GLU A 60 -6.37 3.26 -10.66
CA GLU A 60 -7.71 2.70 -10.46
C GLU A 60 -8.11 1.63 -11.48
N HIS A 61 -7.43 1.61 -12.63
CA HIS A 61 -7.70 0.68 -13.74
C HIS A 61 -6.49 -0.19 -14.10
N PHE A 62 -5.40 -0.12 -13.32
CA PHE A 62 -4.20 -0.91 -13.55
C PHE A 62 -3.59 -1.33 -12.21
N GLY A 63 -3.75 -2.60 -11.86
CA GLY A 63 -3.40 -3.14 -10.54
C GLY A 63 -2.86 -4.56 -10.55
N ASP A 64 -2.46 -5.08 -11.71
CA ASP A 64 -1.75 -6.36 -11.77
C ASP A 64 -0.33 -6.18 -11.22
N LEU A 65 -0.11 -6.67 -10.01
CA LEU A 65 1.15 -6.50 -9.28
C LEU A 65 2.32 -7.21 -9.96
N LEU A 66 2.06 -8.26 -10.74
CA LEU A 66 3.10 -9.00 -11.49
C LEU A 66 3.55 -8.24 -12.73
N GLU A 67 2.73 -7.34 -13.27
CA GLU A 67 3.10 -6.50 -14.42
C GLU A 67 3.89 -5.25 -14.00
N PHE A 68 4.02 -4.98 -12.70
CA PHE A 68 4.76 -3.81 -12.24
C PHE A 68 6.27 -4.06 -12.32
N PRO A 69 7.06 -3.13 -12.88
CA PRO A 69 8.51 -3.27 -12.96
C PRO A 69 9.13 -3.28 -11.55
N PRO A 70 10.34 -3.85 -11.40
CA PRO A 70 11.02 -3.86 -10.11
C PRO A 70 11.26 -2.44 -9.61
N LEU A 71 11.19 -2.26 -8.29
CA LEU A 71 11.39 -0.97 -7.65
C LEU A 71 12.83 -0.48 -7.81
N ASP A 72 13.78 -1.39 -7.59
CA ASP A 72 15.19 -1.23 -7.93
C ASP A 72 15.40 -1.64 -9.40
N PRO A 73 15.83 -0.72 -10.29
CA PRO A 73 16.09 -1.05 -11.70
C PRO A 73 17.12 -2.15 -11.92
N ASP A 74 18.02 -2.36 -10.97
CA ASP A 74 19.09 -3.35 -11.05
C ASP A 74 18.68 -4.72 -10.47
N ALA A 75 17.47 -4.82 -9.89
CA ALA A 75 16.95 -6.08 -9.34
C ALA A 75 16.28 -6.95 -10.41
N ASP A 76 16.33 -8.26 -10.18
CA ASP A 76 15.58 -9.23 -10.96
C ASP A 76 14.06 -9.08 -10.70
N GLY A 77 13.27 -9.10 -11.77
CA GLY A 77 11.81 -8.88 -11.71
C GLY A 77 10.99 -10.03 -11.08
N ASP A 78 11.62 -11.17 -10.82
CA ASP A 78 10.94 -12.42 -10.43
C ASP A 78 10.66 -12.55 -8.92
N GLY A 79 10.98 -11.50 -8.15
CA GLY A 79 10.87 -11.50 -6.69
C GLY A 79 12.08 -12.13 -6.01
N GLU A 80 12.29 -11.76 -4.75
CA GLU A 80 13.41 -12.20 -3.93
C GLU A 80 12.97 -13.36 -3.01
N LEU A 81 13.75 -14.45 -3.00
CA LEU A 81 13.55 -15.55 -2.07
C LEU A 81 14.02 -15.13 -0.67
N LEU A 82 13.06 -14.89 0.24
CA LEU A 82 13.36 -14.58 1.63
C LEU A 82 13.74 -15.84 2.42
N ALA A 83 12.99 -16.92 2.24
CA ALA A 83 13.20 -18.17 2.96
C ALA A 83 12.57 -19.35 2.22
N GLU A 84 13.12 -20.54 2.43
CA GLU A 84 12.48 -21.80 2.04
C GLU A 84 12.37 -22.71 3.27
N VAL A 85 11.15 -23.12 3.63
CA VAL A 85 10.86 -23.85 4.88
C VAL A 85 10.08 -25.13 4.63
N GLY A 86 10.07 -26.03 5.60
CA GLY A 86 9.47 -27.37 5.45
C GLY A 86 7.97 -27.43 5.76
N ASP A 87 7.43 -26.42 6.44
CA ASP A 87 6.04 -26.40 6.90
C ASP A 87 5.31 -25.10 6.50
N ALA A 88 4.01 -25.24 6.21
CA ALA A 88 3.18 -24.13 5.77
C ALA A 88 2.96 -23.09 6.88
N VAL A 89 2.81 -23.52 8.13
CA VAL A 89 2.66 -22.60 9.28
C VAL A 89 3.97 -21.87 9.54
N GLU A 90 5.10 -22.58 9.42
CA GLU A 90 6.43 -21.95 9.49
C GLU A 90 6.61 -20.86 8.42
N ALA A 91 6.11 -21.08 7.20
CA ALA A 91 6.18 -20.08 6.12
C ALA A 91 5.37 -18.82 6.47
N LEU A 92 4.15 -18.98 7.01
CA LEU A 92 3.32 -17.87 7.47
C LEU A 92 4.01 -17.08 8.60
N VAL A 93 4.57 -17.78 9.59
CA VAL A 93 5.33 -17.18 10.70
C VAL A 93 6.54 -16.41 10.18
N THR A 94 7.23 -16.94 9.17
CA THR A 94 8.40 -16.31 8.58
C THR A 94 8.02 -15.00 7.87
N ALA A 95 6.95 -15.02 7.07
CA ALA A 95 6.44 -13.80 6.43
C ALA A 95 5.98 -12.76 7.48
N GLU A 96 5.30 -13.19 8.55
CA GLU A 96 4.84 -12.31 9.63
C GLU A 96 6.03 -11.62 10.32
N ARG A 97 7.03 -12.39 10.75
CA ARG A 97 8.19 -11.87 11.50
C ARG A 97 9.11 -10.99 10.67
N SER A 98 9.33 -11.35 9.41
CA SER A 98 10.33 -10.68 8.58
C SER A 98 9.76 -9.52 7.76
N LEU A 99 8.48 -9.59 7.38
CA LEU A 99 7.86 -8.63 6.45
C LEU A 99 6.66 -7.90 7.04
N ASN A 100 6.29 -8.18 8.29
CA ASN A 100 5.06 -7.71 8.92
C ASN A 100 3.80 -8.15 8.15
N ALA A 101 3.85 -9.36 7.59
CA ALA A 101 2.67 -9.99 7.00
C ALA A 101 1.60 -10.21 8.08
N VAL A 102 0.33 -9.96 7.75
CA VAL A 102 -0.79 -10.06 8.70
C VAL A 102 -1.50 -11.40 8.51
N ARG A 103 -1.61 -12.19 9.58
CA ARG A 103 -2.14 -13.57 9.55
C ARG A 103 -3.53 -13.70 8.96
N GLU A 104 -4.38 -12.70 9.15
CA GLU A 104 -5.78 -12.71 8.73
C GLU A 104 -6.00 -12.06 7.36
N ARG A 105 -4.92 -11.73 6.65
CA ARG A 105 -4.98 -10.99 5.37
C ARG A 105 -4.29 -11.72 4.21
N TRP A 106 -4.15 -13.04 4.29
CA TRP A 106 -3.71 -13.85 3.15
C TRP A 106 -4.84 -14.01 2.14
N THR A 107 -4.51 -13.99 0.85
CA THR A 107 -5.46 -14.18 -0.24
C THR A 107 -4.97 -15.26 -1.20
N ASN A 108 -5.87 -15.75 -2.06
CA ASN A 108 -5.44 -16.55 -3.22
C ASN A 108 -4.62 -15.69 -4.19
N VAL A 109 -3.87 -16.34 -5.09
CA VAL A 109 -3.14 -15.66 -6.17
C VAL A 109 -4.05 -14.76 -7.01
N GLY A 110 -3.57 -13.57 -7.35
CA GLY A 110 -4.27 -12.54 -8.11
C GLY A 110 -5.26 -11.69 -7.28
N VAL A 111 -5.46 -12.00 -6.00
CA VAL A 111 -6.43 -11.33 -5.13
C VAL A 111 -5.77 -10.25 -4.25
N ALA A 112 -4.44 -10.22 -4.11
CA ALA A 112 -3.70 -9.13 -3.47
C ALA A 112 -3.88 -7.80 -4.23
N ALA A 113 -4.13 -7.85 -5.54
CA ALA A 113 -4.43 -6.69 -6.38
C ALA A 113 -5.62 -5.85 -5.85
N GLU A 114 -6.60 -6.48 -5.19
CA GLU A 114 -7.72 -5.76 -4.60
C GLU A 114 -7.29 -4.86 -3.41
N ASP A 115 -6.25 -5.23 -2.64
CA ASP A 115 -5.74 -4.41 -1.51
C ASP A 115 -4.94 -3.26 -2.09
N TYR A 116 -4.25 -3.53 -3.20
CA TYR A 116 -3.61 -2.49 -3.98
C TYR A 116 -4.65 -1.49 -4.48
N PHE A 117 -5.79 -1.93 -5.03
CA PHE A 117 -6.84 -1.00 -5.45
C PHE A 117 -7.43 -0.20 -4.28
N ASP A 118 -7.62 -0.81 -3.11
CA ASP A 118 -8.05 -0.09 -1.91
C ASP A 118 -6.99 0.94 -1.47
N TYR A 119 -5.72 0.58 -1.51
CA TYR A 119 -4.59 1.48 -1.30
C TYR A 119 -4.59 2.65 -2.31
N VAL A 120 -4.83 2.39 -3.60
CA VAL A 120 -4.96 3.43 -4.63
C VAL A 120 -6.13 4.36 -4.33
N ARG A 121 -7.33 3.82 -4.06
CA ARG A 121 -8.55 4.59 -3.75
C ARG A 121 -8.42 5.43 -2.49
N SER A 122 -7.57 5.02 -1.55
CA SER A 122 -7.23 5.81 -0.36
C SER A 122 -6.33 7.02 -0.65
N GLY A 123 -5.96 7.25 -1.91
CA GLY A 123 -4.93 8.21 -2.30
C GLY A 123 -3.53 7.78 -1.85
N ARG A 124 -3.37 6.47 -1.61
CA ARG A 124 -2.13 5.88 -1.10
C ARG A 124 -1.68 6.52 0.22
N LEU A 125 -2.65 6.93 1.03
CA LEU A 125 -2.43 7.50 2.34
C LEU A 125 -2.34 6.39 3.39
N PRO A 126 -1.74 6.67 4.56
CA PRO A 126 -1.75 5.74 5.67
C PRO A 126 -3.18 5.35 6.07
N ASP A 127 -3.38 4.08 6.42
CA ASP A 127 -4.66 3.57 6.92
C ASP A 127 -4.48 2.89 8.29
N PRO A 128 -5.16 3.35 9.36
CA PRO A 128 -6.06 4.50 9.39
C PRO A 128 -5.34 5.84 9.19
N LEU A 129 -6.00 6.78 8.50
CA LEU A 129 -5.48 8.14 8.35
C LEU A 129 -5.62 8.90 9.68
N THR A 130 -4.51 9.03 10.40
CA THR A 130 -4.45 9.86 11.62
C THR A 130 -4.25 11.32 11.28
N LYS A 131 -4.60 12.21 12.21
CA LYS A 131 -4.38 13.65 12.09
C LYS A 131 -2.89 13.99 11.88
N ASP A 132 -2.00 13.31 12.60
CA ASP A 132 -0.55 13.49 12.46
C ASP A 132 -0.04 13.04 11.08
N ALA A 133 -0.54 11.90 10.58
CA ALA A 133 -0.21 11.41 9.25
C ALA A 133 -0.68 12.38 8.16
N ALA A 134 -1.91 12.89 8.27
CA ALA A 134 -2.44 13.90 7.35
C ALA A 134 -1.62 15.20 7.41
N THR A 135 -1.22 15.62 8.62
CA THR A 135 -0.37 16.82 8.82
C THR A 135 0.97 16.66 8.14
N ASN A 136 1.60 15.49 8.25
CA ASN A 136 2.87 15.22 7.58
C ASN A 136 2.73 15.29 6.06
N VAL A 137 1.65 14.73 5.49
CA VAL A 137 1.38 14.82 4.04
C VAL A 137 1.20 16.27 3.59
N VAL A 138 0.40 17.07 4.32
CA VAL A 138 0.22 18.49 3.99
C VAL A 138 1.52 19.27 4.13
N ARG A 139 2.33 18.97 5.15
CA ARG A 139 3.66 19.60 5.31
C ARG A 139 4.56 19.29 4.12
N THR A 140 4.55 18.06 3.63
CA THR A 140 5.28 17.70 2.40
C THR A 140 4.78 18.51 1.21
N LEU A 141 3.45 18.55 0.98
CA LEU A 141 2.85 19.33 -0.11
C LEU A 141 3.25 20.82 -0.09
N LEU A 142 3.29 21.45 1.09
CA LEU A 142 3.69 22.85 1.26
C LEU A 142 5.20 23.07 1.04
N SER A 143 6.04 22.09 1.38
CA SER A 143 7.51 22.25 1.38
C SER A 143 8.18 21.94 0.03
N THR A 144 7.68 20.96 -0.73
CA THR A 144 8.35 20.47 -1.95
C THR A 144 7.71 20.95 -3.24
N GLY A 145 6.65 21.79 -3.17
CA GLY A 145 5.74 21.95 -4.31
C GLY A 145 5.02 20.65 -4.67
N GLY A 146 5.13 19.62 -3.81
CA GLY A 146 4.38 18.39 -3.90
C GLY A 146 5.07 17.17 -4.54
N GLY A 147 6.37 17.21 -4.81
CA GLY A 147 7.02 16.09 -5.52
C GLY A 147 6.51 15.99 -6.95
N ASP A 148 6.48 14.79 -7.54
CA ASP A 148 5.92 14.63 -8.88
C ASP A 148 4.40 14.89 -8.89
N GLU A 149 3.88 15.48 -9.98
CA GLU A 149 2.48 15.91 -10.11
C GLU A 149 1.47 14.79 -9.83
N ARG A 150 1.85 13.53 -10.13
CA ARG A 150 1.01 12.36 -9.88
C ARG A 150 0.86 12.10 -8.38
N THR A 151 1.95 12.19 -7.63
CA THR A 151 1.92 12.04 -6.16
C THR A 151 1.10 13.14 -5.51
N VAL A 152 1.22 14.40 -5.97
CA VAL A 152 0.37 15.52 -5.50
C VAL A 152 -1.09 15.19 -5.66
N THR A 153 -1.46 14.78 -6.87
CA THR A 153 -2.85 14.48 -7.23
C THR A 153 -3.41 13.38 -6.32
N TRP A 154 -2.66 12.28 -6.15
CA TRP A 154 -3.06 11.17 -5.28
C TRP A 154 -3.31 11.61 -3.84
N TRP A 155 -2.40 12.39 -3.26
CA TRP A 155 -2.55 12.83 -1.88
C TRP A 155 -3.71 13.80 -1.71
N LEU A 156 -3.93 14.73 -2.64
CA LEU A 156 -5.06 15.66 -2.57
C LEU A 156 -6.39 14.93 -2.67
N ASP A 157 -6.52 14.01 -3.63
CA ASP A 157 -7.76 13.24 -3.82
C ASP A 157 -8.01 12.31 -2.62
N GLY A 158 -6.96 11.67 -2.11
CA GLY A 158 -7.02 10.88 -0.87
C GLY A 158 -7.46 11.70 0.33
N LEU A 159 -6.86 12.88 0.54
CA LEU A 159 -7.21 13.75 1.66
C LEU A 159 -8.66 14.23 1.53
N ARG A 160 -9.10 14.66 0.35
CA ARG A 160 -10.50 15.06 0.10
C ARG A 160 -11.47 13.93 0.41
N HIS A 161 -11.21 12.72 -0.11
CA HIS A 161 -12.10 11.59 0.09
C HIS A 161 -12.16 11.14 1.55
N ARG A 162 -11.01 11.09 2.25
CA ARG A 162 -10.90 10.59 3.62
C ARG A 162 -11.35 11.58 4.68
N THR A 163 -11.33 12.88 4.38
CA THR A 163 -11.71 13.95 5.32
C THR A 163 -13.05 14.61 5.00
N GLY A 164 -13.57 14.43 3.78
CA GLY A 164 -14.76 15.11 3.29
C GLY A 164 -14.55 16.59 2.92
N CYS A 165 -13.34 17.13 3.11
CA CYS A 165 -13.08 18.56 2.90
C CYS A 165 -12.65 18.85 1.45
N LEU A 166 -13.58 19.29 0.61
CA LEU A 166 -13.36 19.48 -0.84
C LEU A 166 -12.36 20.60 -1.19
N HIS A 167 -12.30 21.65 -0.38
CA HIS A 167 -11.48 22.85 -0.62
C HIS A 167 -10.07 22.77 -0.02
N ILE A 168 -9.60 21.61 0.44
CA ILE A 168 -8.24 21.44 0.99
C ILE A 168 -7.15 21.84 -0.03
N SER A 169 -7.36 21.58 -1.33
CA SER A 169 -6.47 22.02 -2.41
C SER A 169 -6.28 23.53 -2.41
N ASP A 170 -7.36 24.27 -2.25
CA ASP A 170 -7.38 25.73 -2.35
C ASP A 170 -6.64 26.30 -1.14
N MET A 171 -6.77 25.67 0.03
CA MET A 171 -6.01 26.04 1.22
C MET A 171 -4.50 25.86 1.07
N ILE A 172 -4.06 24.89 0.27
CA ILE A 172 -2.65 24.58 0.04
C ILE A 172 -2.06 25.46 -1.07
N PHE A 173 -2.73 25.54 -2.23
CA PHE A 173 -2.18 26.18 -3.43
C PHE A 173 -2.71 27.60 -3.69
N TRP A 174 -3.91 27.93 -3.22
CA TRP A 174 -4.57 29.23 -3.42
C TRP A 174 -5.04 29.87 -2.09
N PRO A 175 -4.13 30.09 -1.12
CA PRO A 175 -4.51 30.60 0.19
C PRO A 175 -5.12 32.00 0.10
N ALA A 176 -6.38 32.13 0.50
CA ALA A 176 -7.10 33.39 0.53
C ALA A 176 -6.51 34.35 1.58
N GLY A 177 -5.57 35.20 1.16
CA GLY A 177 -5.05 36.33 1.93
C GLY A 177 -3.99 36.01 2.99
N ARG A 178 -3.82 34.75 3.42
CA ARG A 178 -2.68 34.30 4.23
C ARG A 178 -2.33 32.85 4.00
N SER A 179 -1.03 32.54 3.90
CA SER A 179 -0.54 31.17 3.98
C SER A 179 -0.87 30.57 5.35
N ARG A 180 -1.23 29.28 5.36
CA ARG A 180 -1.50 28.51 6.57
C ARG A 180 -0.41 27.47 6.78
N THR A 181 -0.12 27.16 8.03
CA THR A 181 0.71 26.01 8.40
C THR A 181 -0.03 24.70 8.12
N ALA A 182 0.71 23.58 8.06
CA ALA A 182 0.10 22.27 7.84
C ALA A 182 -0.90 21.91 8.95
N GLU A 183 -0.57 22.28 10.19
CA GLU A 183 -1.38 22.11 11.39
C GLU A 183 -2.70 22.89 11.28
N GLU A 184 -2.64 24.18 10.91
CA GLU A 184 -3.85 24.99 10.71
C GLU A 184 -4.74 24.45 9.59
N ILE A 185 -4.15 23.93 8.51
CA ILE A 185 -4.90 23.32 7.42
C ILE A 185 -5.59 22.04 7.91
N ILE A 186 -4.87 21.16 8.59
CA ILE A 186 -5.45 19.90 9.06
C ILE A 186 -6.47 20.11 10.18
N ASP A 187 -6.27 21.06 11.10
CA ASP A 187 -7.27 21.45 12.09
C ASP A 187 -8.58 21.86 11.43
N HIS A 188 -8.50 22.69 10.38
CA HIS A 188 -9.66 23.09 9.60
C HIS A 188 -10.30 21.88 8.91
N VAL A 189 -9.50 21.06 8.21
CA VAL A 189 -9.97 19.90 7.46
C VAL A 189 -10.71 18.89 8.34
N TRP A 190 -10.19 18.63 9.55
CA TRP A 190 -10.83 17.74 10.52
C TRP A 190 -12.14 18.30 11.10
N SER A 191 -12.33 19.62 11.00
CA SER A 191 -13.56 20.30 11.40
C SER A 191 -14.54 20.50 10.22
N CYS A 192 -14.15 20.14 8.99
CA CYS A 192 -15.05 20.22 7.85
C CYS A 192 -16.20 19.22 8.07
N GLU A 193 -17.41 19.72 8.23
CA GLU A 193 -18.59 18.87 8.11
C GLU A 193 -18.78 18.48 6.64
N PRO A 194 -19.05 17.20 6.33
CA PRO A 194 -19.42 16.81 4.98
C PRO A 194 -20.63 17.64 4.54
N ILE A 195 -20.49 18.40 3.46
CA ILE A 195 -21.64 19.07 2.86
C ILE A 195 -22.59 17.96 2.41
N SER A 196 -23.76 17.87 3.03
CA SER A 196 -24.81 16.97 2.58
C SER A 196 -25.23 17.43 1.18
N LEU A 197 -24.84 16.67 0.15
CA LEU A 197 -25.31 16.86 -1.22
C LEU A 197 -26.72 16.27 -1.38
#